data_AF-A0A9X1XBP6-F1
#
_entry.id   AF-A0A9X1XBP6-F1
#
_cell.length_a   1.000
_cell.length_b   1.000
_cell.length_c   1.000
_cell.angle_alpha   90.00
_cell.angle_beta   90.00
_cell.angle_gamma   90.00
#
_symmetry.space_group_name_H-M   'P 1'
#
loop_
_entity.id
_entity.type
_entity.pdbx_description
1 polymer ?
#
loop_
_entity_poly.entity_id
_entity_poly.type
_entity_poly.pdbx_seq_one_letter_code
_entity_poly.pdbx_strand_id
1 'polypeptide(L)' 'MNKRDRKLQIKNIKKTTRENIAATLESDLKRITAEVGASGKSLEKKIKKAAKQVAKKLTKEVKFDKEALLKVASNPTA' A
#
# COMPACT_ATOMS: atom_id res chain seq x y z
N MET A 1 -9.90 -17.34 17.25
CA MET A 1 -9.11 -17.39 16.00
C MET A 1 -7.78 -18.11 16.23
N ASN A 2 -7.43 -19.08 15.37
CA ASN A 2 -6.22 -19.90 15.57
C ASN A 2 -4.93 -19.13 15.15
N LYS A 3 -3.76 -19.65 15.51
CA LYS A 3 -2.45 -19.00 15.25
C LYS A 3 -2.16 -18.82 13.75
N ARG A 4 -2.62 -19.75 12.91
CA ARG A 4 -2.42 -19.70 11.45
C ARG A 4 -3.24 -18.56 10.85
N ASP A 5 -4.50 -18.45 11.25
CA ASP A 5 -5.42 -17.42 10.77
C ASP A 5 -4.92 -16.01 11.14
N ARG A 6 -4.40 -15.82 12.36
CA ARG A 6 -3.79 -14.53 12.79
C ARG A 6 -2.63 -14.13 11.90
N LYS A 7 -1.74 -15.07 11.61
CA LYS A 7 -0.59 -14.83 10.74
C LYS A 7 -1.03 -14.49 9.31
N LEU A 8 -2.06 -15.16 8.80
CA LEU A 8 -2.61 -14.90 7.48
C LEU A 8 -3.27 -13.52 7.40
N GLN A 9 -4.09 -13.15 8.39
CA GLN A 9 -4.69 -11.83 8.47
C GLN A 9 -3.65 -10.72 8.51
N ILE A 10 -2.64 -10.81 9.38
CA ILE A 10 -1.56 -9.81 9.45
C ILE A 10 -0.82 -9.71 8.10
N LYS A 11 -0.57 -10.84 7.44
CA LYS A 11 0.07 -10.85 6.11
C LYS A 11 -0.81 -10.14 5.08
N ASN A 12 -2.12 -10.39 5.09
CA ASN A 12 -3.07 -9.77 4.19
C ASN A 12 -3.18 -8.27 4.43
N ILE A 13 -3.31 -7.83 5.68
CA ILE A 13 -3.34 -6.40 6.03
C ILE A 13 -2.08 -5.70 5.50
N LYS A 14 -0.89 -6.23 5.79
CA LYS A 14 0.37 -5.67 5.28
C LYS A 14 0.43 -5.63 3.75
N LYS A 15 -0.12 -6.62 3.07
CA LYS A 15 -0.20 -6.67 1.61
C LYS A 15 -1.14 -5.58 1.09
N THR A 16 -2.35 -5.49 1.62
CA THR A 16 -3.34 -4.47 1.27
C THR A 16 -2.82 -3.07 1.53
N THR A 17 -2.21 -2.81 2.69
CA THR A 17 -1.57 -1.52 2.98
C THR A 17 -0.52 -1.16 1.94
N ARG A 18 0.33 -2.11 1.53
CA ARG A 18 1.34 -1.88 0.48
C ARG A 18 0.70 -1.53 -0.86
N GLU A 19 -0.34 -2.26 -1.23
CA GLU A 19 -1.06 -2.06 -2.50
C GLU A 19 -1.76 -0.70 -2.52
N ASN A 20 -2.40 -0.32 -1.41
CA ASN A 20 -3.04 0.98 -1.27
C ASN A 20 -2.04 2.14 -1.37
N ILE A 21 -0.91 2.07 -0.66
CA ILE A 21 0.15 3.09 -0.76
C ILE A 21 0.65 3.21 -2.20
N ALA A 22 0.88 2.09 -2.88
CA ALA A 22 1.34 2.10 -4.26
C ALA A 22 0.30 2.71 -5.21
N ALA A 23 -0.98 2.40 -5.02
CA ALA A 23 -2.07 2.93 -5.83
C ALA A 23 -2.26 4.44 -5.63
N THR A 24 -2.23 4.91 -4.38
CA THR A 24 -2.30 6.35 -4.06
C THR A 24 -1.13 7.10 -4.69
N LEU A 25 0.11 6.62 -4.50
CA LEU A 25 1.30 7.23 -5.11
C LEU A 25 1.22 7.24 -6.64
N GLU A 26 0.75 6.16 -7.26
CA GLU A 26 0.58 6.09 -8.71
C GLU A 26 -0.44 7.13 -9.21
N SER A 27 -1.57 7.25 -8.51
CA SER A 27 -2.63 8.21 -8.85
C SER A 27 -2.16 9.66 -8.70
N ASP A 28 -1.54 9.99 -7.57
CA ASP A 28 -1.06 11.34 -7.28
C ASP A 28 0.00 11.78 -8.28
N LEU A 29 0.97 10.91 -8.57
CA LEU A 29 2.00 11.21 -9.56
C LEU A 29 1.42 11.35 -10.96
N LYS A 30 0.47 10.48 -11.36
CA LYS A 30 -0.21 10.62 -12.66
C LYS A 30 -0.94 11.96 -12.77
N ARG A 31 -1.67 12.35 -11.72
CA ARG A 31 -2.37 13.64 -11.65
C ARG A 31 -1.40 14.81 -11.82
N ILE A 32 -0.33 14.84 -11.03
CA ILE A 32 0.71 15.89 -11.11
C ILE A 32 1.32 15.94 -12.52
N THR A 33 1.65 14.77 -13.09
CA THR A 33 2.26 14.74 -14.43
C THR A 33 1.31 15.23 -15.52
N ALA A 34 0.01 14.95 -15.40
CA ALA A 34 -1.00 15.47 -16.31
C ALA A 34 -1.16 17.00 -16.17
N GLU A 35 -1.14 17.53 -14.94
CA GLU A 35 -1.21 18.97 -14.66
C GLU A 35 -0.03 19.75 -15.27
N VAL A 36 1.16 19.14 -15.35
CA VAL A 36 2.36 19.75 -15.98
C VAL A 36 2.54 19.38 -17.46
N GLY A 37 1.54 18.78 -18.09
CA GLY A 37 1.56 18.42 -19.52
C GLY A 37 2.47 17.24 -19.89
N ALA A 38 3.02 16.53 -18.92
CA ALA A 38 3.84 15.34 -19.14
C ALA A 38 2.96 14.08 -19.06
N SER A 39 2.61 13.50 -20.20
CA SER A 39 1.89 12.21 -20.24
C SER A 39 2.49 11.25 -21.25
N GLY A 40 2.27 9.95 -21.06
CA GLY A 40 2.72 8.94 -22.01
C GLY A 40 2.97 7.57 -21.38
N LYS A 41 2.79 6.52 -22.18
CA LYS A 41 2.91 5.12 -21.76
C LYS A 41 4.25 4.79 -21.07
N SER A 42 5.34 5.41 -21.49
CA SER A 42 6.66 5.22 -20.88
C SER A 42 6.73 5.84 -19.48
N LEU A 43 6.22 7.05 -19.31
CA LEU A 43 6.17 7.76 -18.04
C LEU A 43 5.26 7.03 -17.05
N GLU A 44 4.08 6.60 -17.47
CA GLU A 44 3.16 5.82 -16.63
C GLU A 44 3.79 4.53 -16.11
N LYS A 45 4.52 3.79 -16.96
CA LYS A 45 5.26 2.60 -16.55
C LYS A 45 6.33 2.92 -15.51
N LYS A 46 7.03 4.05 -15.65
CA LYS A 46 8.04 4.52 -14.68
C LYS A 46 7.38 4.88 -13.35
N ILE A 47 6.30 5.66 -13.36
CA ILE A 47 5.51 6.02 -12.16
C ILE A 47 5.07 4.75 -11.43
N LYS A 48 4.43 3.81 -12.14
CA LYS A 48 3.95 2.55 -11.56
C LYS A 48 5.08 1.72 -10.93
N LYS A 49 6.25 1.66 -11.57
CA LYS A 49 7.42 0.94 -11.02
C LYS A 49 7.97 1.64 -9.78
N ALA A 50 8.11 2.96 -9.82
CA ALA A 50 8.60 3.76 -8.70
C ALA A 50 7.65 3.69 -7.49
N ALA A 51 6.34 3.89 -7.70
CA ALA A 51 5.32 3.79 -6.66
C ALA A 51 5.36 2.44 -5.94
N LYS A 52 5.47 1.32 -6.69
CA LYS A 52 5.64 -0.01 -6.11
C LYS A 52 6.92 -0.17 -5.29
N GLN A 53 8.03 0.38 -5.76
CA GLN A 53 9.31 0.31 -5.04
C GLN A 53 9.26 1.12 -3.73
N VAL A 54 8.70 2.32 -3.78
CA VAL A 54 8.52 3.19 -2.61
C VAL A 54 7.58 2.53 -1.61
N ALA A 55 6.42 2.04 -2.03
CA ALA A 55 5.49 1.33 -1.15
C ALA A 55 6.13 0.11 -0.48
N LYS A 56 6.99 -0.64 -1.20
CA LYS A 56 7.73 -1.77 -0.63
C LYS A 56 8.76 -1.33 0.41
N LYS A 57 9.44 -0.20 0.22
CA LYS A 57 10.37 0.36 1.22
C LYS A 57 9.62 0.88 2.43
N LEU A 58 8.59 1.69 2.24
CA LEU A 58 7.75 2.24 3.32
C LEU A 58 7.16 1.12 4.18
N THR A 59 6.55 0.12 3.56
CA THR A 59 5.96 -1.01 4.34
C THR A 59 6.98 -1.92 5.02
N LYS A 60 8.28 -1.80 4.73
CA LYS A 60 9.34 -2.48 5.51
C LYS A 60 9.76 -1.68 6.74
N GLU A 61 9.83 -0.35 6.60
CA GLU A 61 10.20 0.55 7.69
C GLU A 61 9.08 0.70 8.73
N VAL A 62 7.81 0.53 8.32
CA VAL A 62 6.68 0.59 9.25
C VAL A 62 6.69 -0.61 10.19
N LYS A 63 6.87 -0.34 11.48
CA LYS A 63 6.64 -1.31 12.55
C LYS A 63 5.13 -1.46 12.76
N PHE A 64 4.62 -2.64 12.42
CA PHE A 64 3.21 -2.97 12.63
C PHE A 64 3.01 -3.59 14.02
N ASP A 65 2.22 -2.94 14.86
CA ASP A 65 1.68 -3.55 16.06
C ASP A 65 0.65 -4.62 15.67
N LYS A 66 1.01 -5.88 15.87
CA LYS A 66 0.21 -7.03 15.45
C LYS A 66 -1.09 -7.13 16.25
N GLU A 67 -1.07 -6.78 17.53
CA GLU A 67 -2.25 -6.89 18.39
C GLU A 67 -3.24 -5.77 18.07
N ALA A 68 -2.74 -4.55 17.82
CA ALA A 68 -3.56 -3.45 17.33
C ALA A 68 -4.22 -3.77 15.98
N LEU A 69 -3.45 -4.32 15.03
CA LEU A 69 -4.00 -4.72 13.72
C LEU A 69 -5.10 -5.78 13.83
N LEU A 70 -4.93 -6.75 14.73
CA LEU A 70 -5.92 -7.80 14.94
C LEU A 70 -7.19 -7.26 15.60
N LYS A 71 -7.08 -6.31 16.54
CA LYS A 71 -8.22 -5.61 17.15
C LYS A 71 -9.04 -4.83 16.12
N VAL A 72 -8.39 -4.06 15.26
CA VAL A 72 -9.07 -3.31 14.19
C VAL A 72 -9.75 -4.26 13.21
N ALA A 73 -9.09 -5.38 12.86
CA ALA A 73 -9.69 -6.37 11.96
C ALA A 73 -10.87 -7.14 12.58
N SER A 74 -11.01 -7.17 13.92
CA SER A 74 -12.10 -7.85 14.61
C SER A 74 -13.27 -6.93 15.00
N ASN A 75 -13.11 -5.61 14.94
CA ASN A 75 -14.18 -4.62 15.08
C ASN A 75 -14.27 -3.74 13.81
N PRO A 76 -15.09 -4.11 12.81
CA PRO A 76 -15.23 -3.35 11.56
C PRO A 76 -16.08 -2.06 11.69
N THR A 77 -16.35 -1.56 12.91
CA THR A 77 -17.15 -0.36 13.15
C THR A 77 -16.43 0.59 14.10
N ALA A 78 -15.76 1.57 13.50
CA ALA A 78 -15.51 2.91 14.04
C ALA A 78 -15.43 3.86 12.85
#